data_AF-G3J5J1-F1
#
_entry.id   AF-G3J5J1-F1
#
_cell.length_a   1.000
_cell.length_b   1.000
_cell.length_c   1.000
_cell.angle_alpha   90.00
_cell.angle_beta   90.00
_cell.angle_gamma   90.00
#
_symmetry.space_group_name_H-M   'P 1'
#
loop_
_entity.id
_entity.type
_entity.pdbx_description
1 polymer ?
#
loop_
_entity_poly.entity_id
_entity_poly.type
_entity_poly.pdbx_seq_one_letter_code
_entity_poly.pdbx_strand_id
1 'polypeptide(L)'
;MVRKCGASNEETALPEDLHSVVHSSVDLSLEAARSTLRFLRFPLRVSLEAFLYVQSYAPAAAMALFINVMVHPDGDSSQTDLETLIQAVGTFQSIPLESLSSTETQEIQMLNEYIMELVRLASCAIWKDKMAKTESN
;
A
#
# COMPACT_ATOMS: atom_id res chain seq x y z
N MET A 1 -13.06 -3.99 34.39
CA MET A 1 -14.43 -4.46 34.12
C MET A 1 -14.37 -5.43 32.95
N VAL A 2 -14.41 -6.74 33.19
CA VAL A 2 -14.30 -7.78 32.15
C VAL A 2 -15.72 -8.22 31.79
N ARG A 3 -16.12 -8.04 30.52
CA ARG A 3 -17.43 -8.49 30.05
C ARG A 3 -17.33 -9.93 29.54
N LYS A 4 -18.20 -10.76 30.11
CA LYS A 4 -18.33 -12.21 29.95
C LYS A 4 -19.05 -12.53 28.63
N CYS A 5 -18.50 -13.45 27.84
CA CYS A 5 -19.14 -13.97 26.63
C CYS A 5 -20.46 -14.67 26.96
N GLY A 6 -21.50 -14.35 26.20
CA GLY A 6 -22.71 -15.16 26.04
C GLY A 6 -22.84 -15.51 24.57
N ALA A 7 -22.73 -16.80 24.25
CA ALA A 7 -23.09 -17.34 22.96
C ALA A 7 -24.61 -17.60 22.97
N SER A 8 -25.33 -16.97 22.05
CA SER A 8 -26.66 -17.40 21.64
C SER A 8 -26.70 -17.36 20.12
N ASN A 9 -26.99 -18.51 19.52
CA ASN A 9 -27.24 -18.68 18.10
C ASN A 9 -28.38 -17.76 17.67
N GLU A 10 -28.04 -16.68 16.97
CA GLU A 10 -28.93 -15.97 16.06
C GLU A 10 -28.25 -16.03 14.70
N GLU A 11 -29.01 -16.40 13.66
CA GLU A 11 -28.58 -16.35 12.26
C GLU A 11 -27.88 -15.03 12.01
N THR A 12 -26.56 -15.10 11.81
CA THR A 12 -25.63 -13.97 11.88
C THR A 12 -25.79 -13.06 10.66
N ALA A 13 -26.85 -12.25 10.65
CA ALA A 13 -26.74 -10.91 10.12
C ALA A 13 -25.62 -10.25 10.94
N LEU A 14 -24.43 -10.15 10.35
CA LEU A 14 -23.28 -9.51 11.00
C LEU A 14 -23.75 -8.14 11.51
N PRO A 15 -23.47 -7.77 12.77
CA PRO A 15 -23.90 -6.48 13.31
C PRO A 15 -23.44 -5.38 12.36
N GLU A 16 -24.32 -4.45 11.96
CA GLU A 16 -23.98 -3.31 11.09
C GLU A 16 -22.75 -2.54 11.61
N ASP A 17 -22.58 -2.53 12.94
CA ASP A 17 -21.45 -1.99 13.66
C ASP A 17 -20.11 -2.62 13.23
N LEU A 18 -20.06 -3.94 13.01
CA LEU A 18 -18.84 -4.64 12.60
C LEU A 18 -18.37 -4.21 11.21
N HIS A 19 -19.29 -4.04 10.26
CA HIS A 19 -18.94 -3.54 8.92
C HIS A 19 -18.34 -2.14 9.00
N SER A 20 -18.91 -1.27 9.84
CA SER A 20 -18.39 0.10 10.02
C SER A 20 -16.97 0.12 10.62
N VAL A 21 -16.70 -0.73 11.62
CA VAL A 21 -15.39 -0.84 12.26
C VAL A 21 -14.35 -1.41 11.30
N VAL A 22 -14.73 -2.40 10.48
CA VAL A 22 -13.84 -2.99 9.47
C VAL A 22 -13.44 -1.94 8.43
N HIS A 23 -14.39 -1.16 7.90
CA HIS A 23 -14.07 -0.06 6.98
C HIS A 23 -13.13 0.96 7.60
N SER A 24 -13.39 1.40 8.84
CA SER A 24 -12.51 2.32 9.55
C SER A 24 -11.09 1.75 9.77
N SER A 25 -10.97 0.45 10.01
CA SER A 25 -9.68 -0.22 10.21
C SER A 25 -8.90 -0.34 8.89
N VAL A 26 -9.60 -0.60 7.79
CA VAL A 26 -9.04 -0.62 6.44
C VAL A 26 -8.54 0.77 6.07
N ASP A 27 -9.36 1.81 6.23
CA ASP A 27 -9.00 3.20 5.93
C ASP A 27 -7.77 3.65 6.72
N LEU A 28 -7.72 3.33 8.02
CA LEU A 28 -6.56 3.63 8.86
C LEU A 28 -5.30 2.88 8.37
N SER A 29 -5.44 1.61 7.99
CA SER A 29 -4.33 0.81 7.48
C SER A 29 -3.81 1.34 6.14
N LEU A 30 -4.70 1.81 5.27
CA LEU A 30 -4.34 2.45 4.01
C LEU A 30 -3.63 3.78 4.23
N GLU A 31 -4.11 4.61 5.16
CA GLU A 31 -3.40 5.86 5.47
C GLU A 31 -2.04 5.58 6.13
N ALA A 32 -1.93 4.57 6.98
CA ALA A 32 -0.65 4.13 7.53
C ALA A 32 0.31 3.64 6.43
N ALA A 33 -0.19 2.92 5.42
CA ALA A 33 0.58 2.50 4.27
C ALA A 33 1.07 3.70 3.44
N ARG A 34 0.19 4.67 3.16
CA ARG A 34 0.59 5.93 2.49
C ARG A 34 1.65 6.67 3.28
N SER A 35 1.47 6.80 4.59
CA SER A 35 2.42 7.46 5.48
C SER A 35 3.78 6.74 5.48
N THR A 36 3.78 5.41 5.51
CA THR A 36 5.01 4.59 5.46
C THR A 36 5.80 4.87 4.19
N LEU A 37 5.14 4.91 3.02
CA LEU A 37 5.82 5.21 1.76
C LEU A 37 6.25 6.67 1.64
N ARG A 38 5.46 7.62 2.14
CA ARG A 38 5.85 9.04 2.19
C ARG A 38 7.05 9.27 3.10
N PHE A 39 7.16 8.51 4.20
CA PHE A 39 8.28 8.60 5.12
C PHE A 39 9.63 8.30 4.44
N LEU A 40 9.63 7.45 3.41
CA LEU A 40 10.83 7.14 2.62
C LEU A 40 11.43 8.37 1.94
N ARG A 41 10.63 9.42 1.69
CA ARG A 41 11.06 10.65 1.02
C ARG A 41 11.99 11.51 1.88
N PHE A 42 11.97 11.32 3.20
CA PHE A 42 12.92 12.00 4.06
C PHE A 42 14.30 11.41 3.83
N PRO A 43 15.37 12.23 3.79
CA PRO A 43 16.72 11.75 3.54
C PRO A 43 17.10 10.73 4.62
N LEU A 44 16.96 9.46 4.29
CA LEU A 44 17.53 8.37 5.05
C LEU A 44 19.03 8.50 4.80
N ARG A 45 19.76 9.06 5.75
CA ARG A 45 21.15 8.59 5.90
C ARG A 45 20.99 7.11 6.12
N VAL A 46 21.39 6.29 5.15
CA VAL A 46 21.15 4.85 5.17
C VAL A 46 21.98 4.26 6.29
N SER A 47 21.45 4.37 7.51
CA SER A 47 21.85 3.58 8.65
C SER A 47 21.21 2.20 8.48
N LEU A 48 21.81 1.21 9.13
CA LEU A 48 21.26 -0.15 9.18
C LEU A 48 19.78 -0.16 9.63
N GLU A 49 19.40 0.72 10.56
CA GLU A 49 18.03 0.83 11.07
C GLU A 49 17.04 1.37 10.02
N ALA A 50 17.46 2.38 9.24
CA ALA A 50 16.67 2.89 8.13
C ALA A 50 16.49 1.83 7.04
N PHE A 51 17.55 1.08 6.75
CA PHE A 51 17.52 -0.01 5.77
C PHE A 51 16.53 -1.12 6.14
N LEU A 52 16.54 -1.58 7.39
CA LEU A 52 15.60 -2.59 7.89
C LEU A 52 14.14 -2.13 7.79
N TYR A 53 13.88 -0.83 8.02
CA TYR A 53 12.55 -0.26 7.89
C TYR A 53 12.08 -0.30 6.43
N VAL A 54 12.94 0.15 5.52
CA VAL A 54 12.69 0.15 4.07
C VAL A 54 12.42 -1.27 3.58
N GLN A 55 13.29 -2.22 3.91
CA GLN A 55 13.21 -3.60 3.47
C GLN A 55 11.93 -4.31 3.96
N SER A 56 11.49 -4.01 5.19
CA SER A 56 10.37 -4.72 5.82
C SER A 56 9.01 -4.07 5.54
N TYR A 57 8.91 -2.75 5.67
CA TYR A 57 7.62 -2.05 5.70
C TYR A 57 7.22 -1.46 4.35
N ALA A 58 8.17 -1.02 3.53
CA ALA A 58 7.85 -0.48 2.21
C ALA A 58 7.13 -1.49 1.29
N PRO A 59 7.57 -2.75 1.14
CA PRO A 59 6.86 -3.69 0.27
C PRO A 59 5.45 -4.02 0.80
N ALA A 60 5.29 -4.15 2.13
CA ALA A 60 3.99 -4.40 2.74
C ALA A 60 3.01 -3.23 2.53
N ALA A 61 3.48 -1.99 2.73
CA ALA A 61 2.69 -0.79 2.49
C ALA A 61 2.32 -0.66 1.00
N ALA A 62 3.27 -0.89 0.09
CA ALA A 62 3.03 -0.84 -1.34
C ALA A 62 2.00 -1.88 -1.79
N MET A 63 2.10 -3.12 -1.28
CA MET A 63 1.14 -4.18 -1.57
C MET A 63 -0.27 -3.84 -1.06
N ALA A 64 -0.39 -3.25 0.14
CA ALA A 64 -1.69 -2.86 0.68
C ALA A 64 -2.41 -1.84 -0.22
N LEU A 65 -1.69 -0.80 -0.66
CA LEU A 65 -2.22 0.19 -1.60
C LEU A 65 -2.56 -0.43 -2.96
N PHE A 66 -1.67 -1.27 -3.49
CA PHE A 66 -1.89 -1.96 -4.75
C PHE A 66 -3.17 -2.81 -4.72
N ILE A 67 -3.35 -3.62 -3.67
CA ILE A 67 -4.55 -4.45 -3.51
C ILE A 67 -5.80 -3.57 -3.42
N ASN A 68 -5.76 -2.46 -2.69
CA ASN A 68 -6.89 -1.54 -2.61
C ASN A 68 -7.29 -1.01 -4.00
N VAL A 69 -6.31 -0.60 -4.81
CA VAL A 69 -6.55 -0.17 -6.21
C VAL A 69 -7.14 -1.30 -7.06
N MET A 70 -6.63 -2.53 -6.90
CA MET A 70 -7.13 -3.68 -7.66
C MET A 70 -8.58 -4.04 -7.32
N VAL A 71 -8.96 -3.93 -6.04
CA VAL A 71 -10.33 -4.21 -5.56
C VAL A 71 -11.29 -3.08 -5.93
N HIS A 72 -10.84 -1.83 -5.86
CA HIS A 72 -11.66 -0.65 -6.15
C HIS A 72 -11.03 0.25 -7.24
N PRO A 73 -10.93 -0.18 -8.51
CA PRO A 73 -10.20 0.60 -9.53
C PRO A 73 -10.72 2.03 -9.77
N ASP A 74 -12.00 2.28 -9.50
CA ASP A 74 -12.64 3.61 -9.57
C ASP A 74 -13.03 4.15 -8.18
N GLY A 75 -12.43 3.60 -7.13
CA GLY A 75 -12.59 4.11 -5.78
C GLY A 75 -11.94 5.48 -5.61
N ASP A 76 -12.49 6.29 -4.71
CA ASP A 76 -12.08 7.68 -4.47
C ASP A 76 -10.57 7.83 -4.19
N SER A 77 -9.94 6.81 -3.60
CA SER A 77 -8.51 6.83 -3.26
C SER A 77 -7.60 6.21 -4.31
N SER A 78 -8.11 5.55 -5.34
CA SER A 78 -7.29 4.69 -6.21
C SER A 78 -6.25 5.47 -7.03
N GLN A 79 -6.60 6.68 -7.47
CA GLN A 79 -5.65 7.56 -8.14
C GLN A 79 -4.56 8.05 -7.17
N THR A 80 -4.94 8.42 -5.94
CA THR A 80 -4.00 8.86 -4.89
C THR A 80 -3.07 7.72 -4.44
N ASP A 81 -3.58 6.50 -4.34
CA ASP A 81 -2.82 5.31 -4.00
C ASP A 81 -1.80 4.99 -5.10
N LEU A 82 -2.21 5.07 -6.38
CA LEU A 82 -1.29 4.95 -7.52
C LEU A 82 -0.20 6.03 -7.52
N GLU A 83 -0.56 7.29 -7.28
CA GLU A 83 0.41 8.38 -7.18
C GLU A 83 1.41 8.17 -6.03
N THR A 84 0.95 7.63 -4.90
CA THR A 84 1.81 7.30 -3.76
C THR A 84 2.83 6.22 -4.13
N LEU A 85 2.40 5.18 -4.88
CA LEU A 85 3.32 4.15 -5.40
C LEU A 85 4.35 4.73 -6.39
N ILE A 86 3.92 5.60 -7.31
CA ILE A 86 4.82 6.28 -8.26
C ILE A 86 5.86 7.13 -7.52
N GLN A 87 5.44 7.86 -6.49
CA GLN A 87 6.35 8.66 -5.67
C GLN A 87 7.35 7.78 -4.90
N ALA A 88 6.94 6.61 -4.43
CA ALA A 88 7.85 5.66 -3.78
C ALA A 88 8.94 5.20 -4.75
N VAL A 89 8.59 4.84 -6.00
CA VAL A 89 9.57 4.51 -7.06
C VAL A 89 10.58 5.64 -7.25
N GLY A 90 10.09 6.88 -7.43
CA GLY A 90 10.97 8.04 -7.59
C GLY A 90 11.90 8.26 -6.38
N THR A 91 11.42 7.91 -5.17
CA THR A 91 12.23 7.97 -3.94
C THR A 91 13.36 6.96 -3.97
N PHE A 92 13.08 5.69 -4.29
CA PHE A 92 14.10 4.65 -4.39
C PHE A 92 15.15 4.97 -5.46
N GLN A 93 14.72 5.51 -6.61
CA GLN A 93 15.62 5.93 -7.68
C GLN A 93 16.51 7.13 -7.32
N SER A 94 16.13 7.91 -6.30
CA SER A 94 16.92 9.05 -5.81
C SER A 94 17.97 8.69 -4.76
N ILE A 95 18.00 7.44 -4.28
CA ILE A 95 18.95 7.01 -3.25
C ILE A 95 20.37 6.97 -3.83
N PRO A 96 21.36 7.62 -3.18
CA PRO A 96 22.76 7.60 -3.64
C PRO A 96 23.40 6.23 -3.37
N LEU A 97 23.34 5.35 -4.37
CA LEU A 97 23.83 3.97 -4.30
C LEU A 97 25.34 3.87 -4.02
N GLU A 98 26.11 4.91 -4.35
CA GLU A 98 27.58 4.96 -4.13
C GLU A 98 27.98 4.85 -2.65
N SER A 99 27.05 5.16 -1.74
CA SER A 99 27.26 5.09 -0.30
C SER A 99 26.88 3.75 0.34
N LEU A 100 26.39 2.80 -0.47
CA LEU A 100 25.82 1.53 -0.02
C LEU A 100 26.72 0.34 -0.32
N SER A 101 26.57 -0.72 0.46
CA SER A 101 27.13 -2.03 0.11
C SER A 101 26.46 -2.61 -1.14
N SER A 102 27.11 -3.62 -1.73
CA SER A 102 26.55 -4.35 -2.88
C SER A 102 25.21 -5.02 -2.54
N THR A 103 25.08 -5.55 -1.33
CA THR A 103 23.85 -6.20 -0.85
C THR A 103 22.73 -5.19 -0.68
N GLU A 104 22.98 -4.07 -0.01
CA GLU A 104 21.98 -3.00 0.15
C GLU A 104 21.54 -2.43 -1.20
N THR A 105 22.48 -2.27 -2.13
CA THR A 105 22.19 -1.83 -3.50
C THR A 105 21.26 -2.80 -4.22
N GLN A 106 21.56 -4.11 -4.16
CA GLN A 106 20.74 -5.14 -4.79
C GLN A 106 19.33 -5.19 -4.19
N GLU A 107 19.21 -5.09 -2.86
CA GLU A 107 17.91 -5.11 -2.19
C GLU A 107 17.05 -3.89 -2.53
N ILE A 108 17.64 -2.69 -2.58
CA ILE A 108 16.95 -1.47 -3.01
C ILE A 108 16.49 -1.59 -4.47
N GLN A 109 17.32 -2.13 -5.36
CA GLN A 109 16.96 -2.35 -6.76
C GLN A 109 15.79 -3.34 -6.89
N MET A 110 15.85 -4.48 -6.21
CA MET A 110 14.76 -5.47 -6.21
C MET A 110 13.46 -4.86 -5.67
N LEU A 111 13.52 -4.07 -4.59
CA LEU A 111 12.35 -3.41 -4.03
C LEU A 111 11.77 -2.36 -4.99
N ASN A 112 12.63 -1.60 -5.66
CA ASN A 112 12.21 -0.64 -6.66
C ASN A 112 11.53 -1.32 -7.87
N GLU A 113 12.12 -2.39 -8.40
CA GLU A 113 11.55 -3.19 -9.50
C GLU A 113 10.20 -3.78 -9.12
N TYR A 114 10.10 -4.31 -7.89
CA TYR A 114 8.85 -4.83 -7.35
C TYR A 114 7.75 -3.76 -7.31
N ILE A 115 8.03 -2.57 -6.75
CA ILE A 115 7.04 -1.49 -6.66
C ILE A 115 6.69 -0.93 -8.05
N MET A 116 7.66 -0.85 -8.97
CA MET A 116 7.39 -0.48 -10.37
C MET A 116 6.40 -1.43 -11.04
N GLU A 117 6.49 -2.73 -10.79
CA GLU A 117 5.55 -3.69 -11.33
C GLU A 117 4.15 -3.51 -10.72
N LEU A 118 4.05 -3.19 -9.42
CA LEU A 118 2.77 -2.82 -8.80
C LEU A 118 2.15 -1.58 -9.44
N VAL A 119 2.95 -0.54 -9.70
CA VAL A 119 2.51 0.68 -10.42
C VAL A 119 1.94 0.32 -11.79
N ARG A 120 2.66 -0.51 -12.55
CA ARG A 120 2.25 -0.94 -13.89
C ARG A 120 0.90 -1.67 -13.85
N LEU A 121 0.77 -2.64 -12.95
CA LEU A 121 -0.46 -3.44 -12.81
C LEU A 121 -1.65 -2.61 -12.30
N ALA A 122 -1.44 -1.74 -11.31
CA ALA A 122 -2.47 -0.81 -10.81
C ALA A 122 -2.96 0.14 -11.92
N SER A 123 -2.03 0.69 -12.71
CA SER A 123 -2.38 1.54 -13.86
C SER A 123 -3.24 0.78 -14.88
N CYS A 124 -2.90 -0.49 -15.17
CA CYS A 124 -3.69 -1.33 -16.05
C CYS A 124 -5.09 -1.61 -15.49
N ALA A 125 -5.23 -1.84 -14.18
CA ALA A 125 -6.52 -2.07 -13.55
C ALA A 125 -7.45 -0.86 -13.67
N ILE A 126 -6.95 0.33 -13.35
CA ILE A 126 -7.68 1.61 -13.48
C ILE A 126 -8.07 1.86 -14.94
N TRP A 127 -7.13 1.67 -15.87
CA TRP A 127 -7.39 1.88 -17.29
C TRP A 127 -8.49 0.95 -17.83
N LYS A 128 -8.41 -0.35 -17.48
CA LYS A 128 -9.38 -1.36 -17.93
C LYS A 128 -10.79 -1.05 -17.42
N ASP A 129 -10.92 -0.62 -16.17
CA ASP A 129 -12.22 -0.25 -15.60
C ASP A 129 -12.86 0.95 -16.31
N LYS A 130 -12.06 1.99 -16.60
CA LYS A 130 -12.49 3.15 -17.38
C LYS A 130 -12.97 2.79 -18.79
N MET A 131 -12.28 1.88 -19.46
CA MET A 131 -12.68 1.40 -20.79
C MET A 131 -14.00 0.63 -20.76
N ALA A 132 -14.17 -0.31 -19.81
CA ALA A 132 -15.41 -1.07 -19.67
C ALA A 132 -16.64 -0.18 -19.44
N LYS A 133 -16.48 0.92 -18.69
CA LYS A 133 -17.54 1.91 -18.46
C LYS A 133 -17.86 2.75 -19.70
N THR A 134 -16.85 3.04 -20.53
CA THR A 134 -17.02 3.81 -21.78
C THR A 134 -17.76 2.99 -22.84
N GLU A 135 -17.57 1.67 -22.89
CA GLU A 135 -18.25 0.75 -23.82
C GLU A 135 -19.71 0.43 -23.42
N SER A 136 -20.10 0.74 -22.18
CA SER A 136 -21.44 0.47 -21.63
C SER A 136 -22.41 1.66 -21.76
N ASN A 137 -21.95 2.78 -22.35
CA ASN A 137 -22.69 4.03 -22.57
C ASN A 137 -22.88 4.31 -24.06
#